data_AF-G3GZK1-F1
#
_entry.id   AF-G3GZK1-F1
#
_cell.length_a   1.000
_cell.length_b   1.000
_cell.length_c   1.000
_cell.angle_alpha   90.00
_cell.angle_beta   90.00
_cell.angle_gamma   90.00
#
_symmetry.space_group_name_H-M   'P 1'
#
loop_
_entity.id
_entity.type
_entity.pdbx_description
1 polymer ?
#
loop_
_entity_poly.entity_id
_entity_poly.type
_entity_poly.pdbx_seq_one_letter_code
_entity_poly.pdbx_strand_id
1 'polypeptide(L)'
;MSERGNVASDSKNDPPMEAAGFTAQVIILNHPGQISAGYASVLDCHTAHIASKFAELKEKIDCLSGKKLEDGPKFLKSGDAAIVGMVPGKPMCVESISDYPPLGRFAVHDMRQTAAVDIFKAVDKKAAGAGKVTNSAQKPQKAK
;
A
#
# COMPACT_ATOMS: atom_id res chain seq x y z
N MET A 1 -20.53 9.41 -5.08
CA MET A 1 -19.83 9.52 -6.38
C MET A 1 -18.51 8.78 -6.18
N SER A 2 -18.17 7.83 -7.05
CA SER A 2 -16.90 7.10 -6.92
C SER A 2 -15.80 7.89 -7.62
N GLU A 3 -14.62 7.96 -7.02
CA GLU A 3 -13.46 8.69 -7.54
C GLU A 3 -12.44 7.71 -8.15
N ARG A 4 -11.55 8.22 -9.00
CA ARG A 4 -10.41 7.45 -9.51
C ARG A 4 -9.56 6.99 -8.33
N GLY A 5 -9.20 5.70 -8.29
CA GLY A 5 -8.51 5.09 -7.15
C GLY A 5 -9.43 4.27 -6.23
N ASN A 6 -10.76 4.38 -6.37
CA ASN A 6 -11.69 3.53 -5.62
C ASN A 6 -11.70 2.10 -6.17
N VAL A 7 -11.73 1.13 -5.26
CA VAL A 7 -11.84 -0.30 -5.58
C VAL A 7 -13.29 -0.74 -5.37
N ALA A 8 -13.85 -1.47 -6.34
CA ALA A 8 -15.20 -2.02 -6.27
C ALA A 8 -15.15 -3.55 -6.26
N SER A 9 -15.94 -4.18 -5.40
CA SER A 9 -16.19 -5.62 -5.43
C SER A 9 -17.65 -5.93 -5.09
N ASP A 10 -18.01 -7.21 -5.15
CA ASP A 10 -19.30 -7.70 -4.65
C ASP A 10 -19.31 -7.65 -3.10
N SER A 11 -20.33 -7.00 -2.53
CA SER A 11 -20.54 -6.90 -1.09
C SER A 11 -20.59 -8.24 -0.34
N LYS A 12 -20.87 -9.35 -1.03
CA LYS A 12 -21.00 -10.69 -0.44
C LYS A 12 -19.71 -11.51 -0.53
N ASN A 13 -18.72 -11.06 -1.30
CA ASN A 13 -17.52 -11.83 -1.58
C ASN A 13 -16.27 -10.95 -1.41
N ASP A 14 -15.76 -10.93 -0.18
CA ASP A 14 -14.62 -10.12 0.29
C ASP A 14 -14.69 -8.65 -0.17
N PRO A 15 -15.53 -7.83 0.49
CA PRO A 15 -15.62 -6.40 0.16
C PRO A 15 -14.30 -5.68 0.44
N PRO A 16 -13.84 -4.77 -0.45
CA PRO A 16 -12.64 -3.99 -0.24
C PRO A 16 -12.78 -3.14 1.02
N MET A 17 -11.70 -3.07 1.80
CA MET A 17 -11.65 -2.29 3.03
C MET A 17 -10.57 -1.21 2.94
N GLU A 18 -10.79 -0.11 3.65
CA GLU A 18 -9.78 0.94 3.79
C GLU A 18 -8.56 0.37 4.52
N ALA A 19 -7.35 0.64 4.03
CA ALA A 19 -6.13 0.28 4.72
C ALA A 19 -5.83 1.31 5.83
N ALA A 20 -5.71 0.83 7.07
CA ALA A 20 -5.21 1.64 8.19
C ALA A 20 -3.69 1.79 8.13
N GLY A 21 -3.00 0.77 7.62
CA GLY A 21 -1.56 0.73 7.39
C GLY A 21 -1.21 -0.51 6.58
N PHE A 22 0.03 -0.60 6.13
CA PHE A 22 0.51 -1.77 5.39
C PHE A 22 2.00 -1.99 5.60
N THR A 23 2.39 -3.26 5.57
CA THR A 23 3.79 -3.67 5.52
C THR A 23 4.16 -3.95 4.07
N ALA A 24 5.16 -3.23 3.57
CA ALA A 24 5.64 -3.36 2.20
C ALA A 24 7.10 -3.77 2.17
N GLN A 25 7.47 -4.53 1.14
CA GLN A 25 8.85 -4.70 0.75
C GLN A 25 9.18 -3.65 -0.31
N VAL A 26 10.19 -2.85 -0.02
CA VAL A 26 10.60 -1.72 -0.84
C VAL A 26 12.02 -1.89 -1.37
N ILE A 27 12.26 -1.43 -2.60
CA ILE A 27 13.59 -1.40 -3.21
C ILE A 27 13.89 0.03 -3.64
N ILE A 28 14.84 0.67 -2.99
CA ILE A 28 15.20 2.06 -3.26
C ILE A 28 16.04 2.11 -4.54
N LEU A 29 15.58 2.88 -5.52
CA LEU A 29 16.20 3.04 -6.82
C LEU A 29 17.08 4.29 -6.84
N ASN A 30 16.65 5.35 -7.51
CA ASN A 30 17.45 6.55 -7.78
C ASN A 30 17.07 7.70 -6.84
N HIS A 31 17.19 7.50 -5.53
CA HIS A 31 16.92 8.56 -4.56
C HIS A 31 18.21 9.33 -4.20
N PRO A 32 18.27 10.66 -4.35
CA PRO A 32 19.50 11.44 -4.14
C PRO A 32 19.87 11.59 -2.65
N GLY A 33 18.92 11.37 -1.75
CA GLY A 33 19.10 11.48 -0.30
C GLY A 33 18.93 10.15 0.43
N GLN A 34 18.65 10.25 1.72
CA GLN A 34 18.35 9.13 2.60
C GLN A 34 16.88 9.15 3.00
N ILE A 35 16.25 7.97 3.06
CA ILE A 35 14.87 7.80 3.52
C ILE A 35 14.92 7.33 4.96
N SER A 36 14.29 8.06 5.88
CA SER A 36 14.22 7.71 7.30
C SER A 36 12.76 7.48 7.73
N ALA A 37 12.57 6.91 8.92
CA ALA A 37 11.24 6.83 9.50
C ALA A 37 10.63 8.24 9.60
N GLY A 38 9.40 8.36 9.14
CA GLY A 38 8.67 9.62 9.02
C GLY A 38 8.72 10.26 7.64
N TYR A 39 9.51 9.72 6.69
CA TYR A 39 9.54 10.20 5.32
C TYR A 39 8.16 10.12 4.68
N ALA A 40 7.76 11.17 3.97
CA ALA A 40 6.51 11.20 3.23
C ALA A 40 6.81 11.21 1.73
N SER A 41 6.15 10.33 1.00
CA SER A 41 6.29 10.19 -0.45
C SER A 41 4.92 10.01 -1.09
N VAL A 42 4.86 10.07 -2.42
CA VAL A 42 3.62 9.76 -3.14
C VAL A 42 3.68 8.35 -3.68
N LEU A 43 2.60 7.59 -3.49
CA LEU A 43 2.46 6.24 -4.01
C LEU A 43 1.52 6.25 -5.19
N ASP A 44 1.98 5.68 -6.30
CA ASP A 44 1.12 5.24 -7.38
C ASP A 44 0.83 3.75 -7.17
N CYS A 45 -0.39 3.47 -6.75
CA CYS A 45 -0.90 2.12 -6.59
C CYS A 45 -2.13 1.99 -7.46
N HIS A 46 -2.16 1.02 -8.38
CA HIS A 46 -3.25 0.80 -9.34
C HIS A 46 -3.64 2.08 -10.12
N THR A 47 -4.72 2.74 -9.73
CA THR A 47 -5.19 4.02 -10.29
C THR A 47 -5.17 5.15 -9.27
N ALA A 48 -4.84 4.86 -8.01
CA ALA A 48 -4.73 5.81 -6.91
C ALA A 48 -3.33 6.45 -6.87
N HIS A 49 -3.33 7.77 -6.63
CA HIS A 49 -2.14 8.60 -6.44
C HIS A 49 -2.24 9.28 -5.08
N ILE A 50 -1.60 8.71 -4.06
CA ILE A 50 -1.83 9.08 -2.66
C ILE A 50 -0.51 9.25 -1.92
N ALA A 51 -0.40 10.35 -1.16
CA ALA A 51 0.72 10.55 -0.24
C ALA A 51 0.67 9.52 0.91
N SER A 52 1.79 8.87 1.18
CA SER A 52 1.96 7.91 2.27
C SER A 52 3.21 8.23 3.06
N LYS A 53 3.20 7.86 4.33
CA LYS A 53 4.31 8.06 5.24
C LYS A 53 4.95 6.73 5.58
N PHE A 54 6.27 6.66 5.50
CA PHE A 54 7.07 5.57 6.06
C PHE A 54 6.99 5.68 7.58
N ALA A 55 6.09 4.93 8.22
CA ALA A 55 5.90 4.98 9.66
C ALA A 55 7.12 4.39 10.39
N GLU A 56 7.60 3.25 9.89
CA GLU A 56 8.73 2.53 10.47
C GLU A 56 9.54 1.81 9.40
N LEU A 57 10.85 1.72 9.61
CA LEU A 57 11.74 0.89 8.82
C LEU A 57 12.01 -0.37 9.63
N LYS A 58 11.35 -1.48 9.30
CA LYS A 58 11.40 -2.71 10.11
C LYS A 58 12.73 -3.41 9.93
N GLU A 59 13.08 -3.71 8.68
CA GLU A 59 14.23 -4.56 8.38
C GLU A 59 14.87 -4.14 7.08
N LYS A 60 16.19 -4.19 7.01
CA LYS A 60 16.91 -4.18 5.73
C LYS A 60 17.04 -5.62 5.25
N ILE A 61 16.81 -5.85 3.96
CA ILE A 61 16.85 -7.17 3.36
C ILE A 61 17.74 -7.17 2.11
N ASP A 62 18.21 -8.35 1.74
CA ASP A 62 18.81 -8.57 0.43
C ASP A 62 17.71 -8.66 -0.64
N CYS A 63 17.85 -7.93 -1.75
CA CYS A 63 16.80 -7.81 -2.76
C CYS A 63 16.56 -9.11 -3.56
N LEU A 64 17.56 -9.99 -3.63
CA LEU A 64 17.53 -11.23 -4.39
C LEU A 64 17.03 -12.40 -3.54
N SER A 65 17.62 -12.58 -2.36
CA SER A 65 17.33 -13.70 -1.46
C SER A 65 16.24 -13.42 -0.45
N GLY A 66 15.87 -12.15 -0.24
CA GLY A 66 14.90 -11.73 0.78
C GLY A 66 15.39 -11.92 2.22
N LYS A 67 16.66 -12.28 2.42
CA LYS A 67 17.24 -12.50 3.76
C LYS A 67 17.42 -11.18 4.48
N LYS A 68 17.10 -11.17 5.78
CA LYS A 68 17.33 -10.04 6.67
C LYS A 68 18.84 -9.78 6.81
N LEU A 69 19.21 -8.51 6.61
CA LEU A 69 20.58 -8.00 6.75
C LEU A 69 20.72 -7.18 8.04
N GLU A 70 19.73 -6.35 8.36
CA GLU A 70 19.75 -5.45 9.52
C GLU A 70 18.35 -5.31 10.10
N ASP A 71 18.26 -5.19 11.42
CA ASP A 71 17.02 -4.93 12.14
C ASP A 71 16.91 -3.44 12.49
N GLY A 72 15.77 -2.82 12.21
CA GLY A 72 15.50 -1.41 12.50
C GLY A 72 16.52 -0.42 11.93
N PRO A 73 16.80 -0.42 10.60
CA PRO A 73 17.78 0.48 10.01
C PRO A 73 17.38 1.95 10.23
N LYS A 74 18.34 2.82 10.54
CA LYS A 74 18.07 4.25 10.78
C LYS A 74 17.65 5.00 9.51
N PHE A 75 18.19 4.59 8.38
CA PHE A 75 17.89 5.16 7.07
C PHE A 75 18.12 4.14 5.94
N LEU A 76 17.46 4.36 4.81
CA LEU A 76 17.66 3.63 3.56
C LEU A 76 18.26 4.55 2.51
N LYS A 77 19.09 3.99 1.63
CA LYS A 77 19.67 4.70 0.47
C LYS A 77 19.46 3.90 -0.81
N SER A 78 19.75 4.53 -1.94
CA SER A 78 19.74 3.91 -3.26
C SER A 78 20.48 2.56 -3.29
N GLY A 79 19.80 1.54 -3.81
CA GLY A 79 20.24 0.15 -3.86
C GLY A 79 19.80 -0.71 -2.67
N ASP A 80 19.31 -0.12 -1.58
CA ASP A 80 18.84 -0.88 -0.43
C ASP A 80 17.44 -1.47 -0.68
N ALA A 81 17.22 -2.69 -0.21
CA ALA A 81 15.90 -3.26 -0.06
C ALA A 81 15.53 -3.35 1.43
N ALA A 82 14.26 -3.13 1.75
CA ALA A 82 13.79 -3.13 3.12
C ALA A 82 12.35 -3.59 3.25
N ILE A 83 11.99 -4.03 4.44
CA ILE A 83 10.60 -4.18 4.88
C ILE A 83 10.26 -2.94 5.69
N VAL A 84 9.20 -2.25 5.30
CA VAL A 84 8.76 -0.99 5.91
C VAL A 84 7.30 -1.06 6.29
N GLY A 85 6.94 -0.41 7.40
CA GLY A 85 5.57 -0.10 7.74
C GLY A 85 5.20 1.28 7.21
N MET A 86 4.09 1.37 6.49
CA MET A 86 3.63 2.61 5.88
C MET A 86 2.18 2.90 6.24
N VAL A 87 1.86 4.19 6.31
CA VAL A 87 0.52 4.68 6.65
C VAL A 87 0.07 5.67 5.57
N PRO A 88 -1.07 5.43 4.92
CA PRO A 88 -1.56 6.34 3.89
C PRO A 88 -2.10 7.63 4.51
N GLY A 89 -1.84 8.76 3.86
CA GLY A 89 -2.32 10.08 4.31
C GLY A 89 -3.78 10.37 3.94
N LYS A 90 -4.38 9.57 3.05
CA LYS A 90 -5.80 9.61 2.68
C LYS A 90 -6.35 8.17 2.65
N PRO A 91 -7.66 7.98 2.85
CA PRO A 91 -8.29 6.67 2.71
C PRO A 91 -7.94 6.03 1.37
N MET A 92 -7.41 4.80 1.41
CA MET A 92 -7.06 4.03 0.23
C MET A 92 -7.39 2.56 0.46
N CYS A 93 -7.68 1.84 -0.62
CA CYS A 93 -7.80 0.39 -0.59
C CYS A 93 -6.58 -0.22 -1.29
N VAL A 94 -5.90 -1.12 -0.60
CA VAL A 94 -4.78 -1.90 -1.10
C VAL A 94 -4.89 -3.31 -0.56
N GLU A 95 -4.30 -4.26 -1.27
CA GLU A 95 -4.34 -5.68 -0.90
C GLU A 95 -2.95 -6.27 -0.94
N SER A 96 -2.76 -7.41 -0.27
CA SER A 96 -1.48 -8.12 -0.35
C SER A 96 -1.24 -8.66 -1.76
N ILE A 97 0.03 -8.75 -2.17
CA ILE A 97 0.41 -9.32 -3.47
C ILE A 97 -0.02 -10.79 -3.61
N SER A 98 -0.10 -11.51 -2.49
CA SER A 98 -0.49 -12.92 -2.45
C SER A 98 -1.98 -13.12 -2.70
N ASP A 99 -2.82 -12.23 -2.17
CA ASP A 99 -4.27 -12.35 -2.26
C ASP A 99 -4.79 -11.76 -3.59
N TYR A 100 -4.32 -10.55 -3.93
CA TYR A 100 -4.74 -9.83 -5.14
C TYR A 100 -3.54 -9.22 -5.85
N PRO A 101 -2.83 -9.99 -6.70
CA PRO A 101 -1.61 -9.55 -7.38
C PRO A 101 -1.71 -8.20 -8.14
N PRO A 102 -2.84 -7.85 -8.80
CA PRO A 102 -2.99 -6.56 -9.48
C PRO A 102 -3.02 -5.34 -8.55
N LEU A 103 -3.38 -5.53 -7.27
CA LEU A 103 -3.46 -4.49 -6.25
C LEU A 103 -2.25 -4.48 -5.31
N GLY A 104 -1.39 -5.50 -5.40
CA GLY A 104 -0.25 -5.71 -4.50
C GLY A 104 1.05 -4.98 -4.89
N ARG A 105 1.07 -4.22 -5.99
CA ARG A 105 2.27 -3.50 -6.47
C ARG A 105 2.04 -2.00 -6.45
N PHE A 106 3.10 -1.25 -6.13
CA PHE A 106 3.07 0.20 -6.17
C PHE A 106 4.45 0.77 -6.52
N ALA A 107 4.45 2.01 -6.98
CA ALA A 107 5.64 2.79 -7.20
C ALA A 107 5.68 3.95 -6.19
N VAL A 108 6.83 4.16 -5.57
CA VAL A 108 7.08 5.35 -4.76
C VAL A 108 7.68 6.41 -5.65
N HIS A 109 7.01 7.55 -5.69
CA HIS A 109 7.45 8.75 -6.37
C HIS A 109 7.91 9.81 -5.38
N ASP A 110 9.05 10.41 -5.69
CA ASP A 110 9.60 11.53 -4.97
C ASP A 110 10.42 12.43 -5.91
N MET A 111 10.44 13.74 -5.66
CA MET A 111 11.10 14.75 -6.50
C MET A 111 10.83 14.59 -8.02
N ARG A 112 9.61 14.16 -8.40
CA ARG A 112 9.17 13.89 -9.79
C ARG A 112 9.84 12.71 -10.49
N GLN A 113 10.44 11.79 -9.74
CA GLN A 113 11.01 10.54 -10.26
C GLN A 113 10.56 9.35 -9.41
N THR A 114 10.72 8.14 -9.93
CA THR A 114 10.48 6.91 -9.16
C THR A 114 11.65 6.66 -8.21
N ALA A 115 11.39 6.78 -6.92
CA ALA A 115 12.37 6.59 -5.86
C ALA A 115 12.43 5.13 -5.37
N ALA A 116 11.32 4.38 -5.45
CA ALA A 116 11.30 2.96 -5.13
C ALA A 116 10.20 2.20 -5.91
N VAL A 117 10.34 0.88 -5.99
CA VAL A 117 9.31 -0.04 -6.53
C VAL A 117 9.10 -1.16 -5.54
N ASP A 118 7.83 -1.47 -5.29
CA ASP A 118 7.45 -2.09 -4.03
C ASP A 118 6.29 -3.09 -4.18
N ILE A 119 6.19 -3.98 -3.19
CA ILE A 119 5.08 -4.94 -3.06
C ILE A 119 4.49 -4.89 -1.65
N PHE A 120 3.17 -4.99 -1.54
CA PHE A 120 2.49 -5.17 -0.25
C PHE A 120 2.64 -6.62 0.21
N LYS A 121 3.26 -6.81 1.37
CA LYS A 121 3.35 -8.11 2.04
C LYS A 121 2.13 -8.38 2.92
N ALA A 122 1.67 -7.35 3.62
CA ALA A 122 0.50 -7.42 4.50
C ALA A 122 -0.19 -6.06 4.56
N VAL A 123 -1.50 -6.07 4.72
CA VAL A 123 -2.32 -4.86 4.83
C VAL A 123 -3.18 -4.96 6.09
N ASP A 124 -3.11 -3.94 6.93
CA ASP A 124 -3.96 -3.81 8.10
C ASP A 124 -5.26 -3.12 7.66
N LYS A 125 -6.32 -3.91 7.48
CA LYS A 125 -7.64 -3.42 7.09
C LYS A 125 -8.28 -2.69 8.27
N LYS A 126 -8.75 -1.46 8.04
CA LYS A 126 -9.53 -0.68 8.99
C LYS A 126 -10.88 -1.36 9.21
N ALA A 127 -11.33 -1.44 10.46
CA ALA A 127 -12.59 -2.07 10.81
C ALA A 127 -13.74 -1.48 9.97
N ALA A 128 -14.53 -2.37 9.35
CA ALA A 128 -15.63 -1.97 8.48
C ALA A 128 -16.70 -1.22 9.28
N GLY A 129 -16.88 0.07 8.97
CA GLY A 129 -18.10 0.79 9.32
C GLY A 129 -19.23 0.41 8.34
N ALA A 130 -20.48 0.42 8.80
CA ALA A 130 -21.62 0.24 7.90
C ALA A 130 -21.64 1.36 6.84
N GLY A 131 -21.21 1.02 5.62
CA GLY A 131 -21.21 1.94 4.49
C GLY A 131 -22.63 2.37 4.10
N LYS A 132 -22.76 3.54 3.48
CA LYS A 132 -24.06 4.04 3.02
C LYS A 132 -24.62 3.13 1.92
N VAL A 133 -25.66 2.38 2.24
CA VAL A 133 -26.34 1.48 1.30
C VAL A 133 -27.32 2.28 0.44
N THR A 134 -27.31 2.07 -0.88
CA THR A 134 -28.28 2.70 -1.79
C THR A 134 -29.60 1.92 -1.80
N ASN A 135 -30.71 2.60 -2.07
CA ASN A 135 -32.05 1.97 -2.13
C ASN A 135 -32.11 0.79 -3.13
N SER A 136 -31.34 0.85 -4.22
CA SER A 136 -31.26 -0.23 -5.21
C SER A 136 -30.54 -1.47 -4.68
N ALA A 137 -29.57 -1.30 -3.78
CA ALA A 137 -28.84 -2.39 -3.14
C ALA A 137 -29.64 -3.06 -2.00
N GLN A 138 -30.68 -2.39 -1.48
CA GLN A 138 -31.60 -2.94 -0.48
C GLN A 138 -32.69 -3.84 -1.09
N LYS A 139 -32.93 -3.75 -2.40
CA LYS A 139 -33.91 -4.63 -3.06
C LYS A 139 -33.35 -6.05 -3.11
N PRO A 140 -34.11 -7.08 -2.68
CA PRO A 140 -33.67 -8.46 -2.83
C PRO A 140 -33.43 -8.76 -4.31
N GLN A 141 -32.23 -9.27 -4.63
CA GLN A 141 -31.96 -9.82 -5.96
C GLN A 141 -32.97 -10.95 -6.17
N LYS A 142 -33.97 -10.74 -7.03
CA LYS A 142 -34.84 -11.81 -7.49
C LYS A 142 -33.93 -12.87 -8.13
N ALA A 143 -33.86 -14.04 -7.51
CA ALA A 143 -33.17 -15.19 -8.08
C ALA A 143 -33.72 -15.43 -9.49
N LYS A 144 -32.83 -15.59 -10.46
CA LYS A 144 -33.17 -15.98 -11.82
C LYS A 144 -32.99 -17.48 -11.96
#